data_AF-A0A146KI88-F1
#
_entry.id   AF-A0A146KI88-F1
#
_cell.length_a   1.000
_cell.length_b   1.000
_cell.length_c   1.000
_cell.angle_alpha   90.00
_cell.angle_beta   90.00
_cell.angle_gamma   90.00
#
_symmetry.space_group_name_H-M   'P 1'
#
loop_
_entity.id
_entity.type
_entity.pdbx_description
1 polymer ?
#
loop_
_entity_poly.entity_id
_entity_poly.type
_entity_poly.pdbx_seq_one_letter_code
_entity_poly.pdbx_strand_id
1 'polypeptide(L)'
;MEQVLFTWNRPGKDVKIAGDFSNWQPIDMQHQDFVWKQEQQLTYGLHRFKFVVDGQWVCDDSIQKELDNYFNWNNVIQVAPKSPMRKIRQQ
;
A
#
# COMPACT_ATOMS: atom_id res chain seq x y z
N MET A 1 9.66 9.54 -7.58
CA MET A 1 8.53 8.62 -7.38
C MET A 1 9.08 7.21 -7.42
N GLU A 2 8.49 6.29 -6.68
CA GLU A 2 8.84 4.87 -6.68
C GLU A 2 7.59 4.05 -7.04
N GLN A 3 7.75 2.90 -7.68
CA GLN A 3 6.64 1.99 -7.94
C GLN A 3 6.48 1.08 -6.73
N VAL A 4 5.28 1.05 -6.16
CA VAL A 4 4.95 0.24 -4.98
C VAL A 4 3.89 -0.79 -5.39
N LEU A 5 4.18 -2.06 -5.11
CA LEU A 5 3.24 -3.16 -5.28
C LEU A 5 2.50 -3.39 -3.96
N PHE A 6 1.19 -3.16 -3.96
CA PHE A 6 0.31 -3.54 -2.88
C PHE A 6 -0.22 -4.95 -3.11
N THR A 7 -0.25 -5.75 -2.04
CA THR A 7 -0.75 -7.12 -2.10
C THR A 7 -1.76 -7.38 -1.00
N TRP A 8 -2.77 -8.19 -1.31
CA TRP A 8 -3.71 -8.74 -0.35
C TRP A 8 -3.84 -10.25 -0.59
N ASN A 9 -3.34 -11.03 0.36
CA ASN A 9 -3.21 -12.49 0.30
C ASN A 9 -4.25 -13.22 1.17
N ARG A 10 -5.36 -12.54 1.50
CA ARG A 10 -6.48 -13.08 2.27
C ARG A 10 -7.73 -13.20 1.37
N PRO A 11 -8.77 -13.95 1.81
CA PRO A 11 -10.03 -14.05 1.06
C PRO A 11 -10.68 -12.69 0.78
N GLY A 12 -11.40 -12.64 -0.33
CA GLY A 12 -12.19 -11.50 -0.81
C GLY A 12 -12.69 -11.78 -2.22
N LYS A 13 -13.91 -11.36 -2.56
CA LYS A 13 -14.48 -11.51 -3.91
C LYS A 13 -14.26 -10.27 -4.75
N ASP A 14 -14.30 -9.11 -4.11
CA ASP A 14 -14.00 -7.82 -4.70
C ASP A 14 -13.01 -7.09 -3.78
N VAL A 15 -11.78 -6.88 -4.26
CA VAL A 15 -10.73 -6.25 -3.48
C VAL A 15 -10.22 -5.02 -4.21
N LYS A 16 -10.27 -3.89 -3.51
CA LYS A 16 -9.78 -2.60 -3.97
C LYS A 16 -8.77 -2.06 -2.97
N ILE A 17 -7.98 -1.07 -3.40
CA ILE A 17 -7.13 -0.28 -2.53
C ILE A 17 -7.45 1.21 -2.68
N ALA A 18 -7.40 1.93 -1.58
CA ALA A 18 -7.54 3.38 -1.58
C ALA A 18 -6.54 4.01 -0.61
N GLY A 19 -6.03 5.18 -0.95
CA GLY A 19 -5.12 5.92 -0.10
C GLY A 19 -5.04 7.38 -0.50
N ASP A 20 -4.12 8.10 0.12
CA ASP A 20 -3.86 9.51 -0.24
C ASP A 20 -3.56 9.68 -1.74
N PHE A 21 -2.82 8.76 -2.34
CA PHE A 21 -2.49 8.74 -3.77
C PHE A 21 -3.70 8.61 -4.70
N SER A 22 -4.84 8.14 -4.21
CA SER A 22 -6.09 8.03 -4.96
C SER A 22 -7.17 8.99 -4.46
N ASN A 23 -6.83 9.96 -3.60
CA ASN A 23 -7.80 10.77 -2.87
C ASN A 23 -8.90 9.91 -2.20
N TRP A 24 -8.49 8.77 -1.65
CA TRP A 24 -9.38 7.78 -1.03
C TRP A 24 -10.47 7.23 -1.95
N GLN A 25 -10.33 7.36 -3.27
CA GLN A 25 -11.17 6.65 -4.22
C GLN A 25 -10.67 5.20 -4.37
N PRO A 26 -11.55 4.19 -4.22
CA PRO A 26 -11.17 2.79 -4.38
C PRO A 26 -10.72 2.46 -5.81
N ILE A 27 -9.57 1.83 -5.93
CA ILE A 27 -8.98 1.33 -7.19
C ILE A 27 -9.03 -0.20 -7.15
N ASP A 28 -9.60 -0.82 -8.19
CA ASP A 28 -9.66 -2.27 -8.31
C ASP A 28 -8.27 -2.91 -8.28
N MET A 29 -8.12 -4.00 -7.52
CA MET A 29 -6.94 -4.84 -7.54
C MET A 29 -7.14 -6.02 -8.49
N GLN A 30 -6.04 -6.49 -9.10
CA GLN A 30 -6.06 -7.65 -9.97
C GLN A 30 -5.81 -8.93 -9.16
N HIS A 31 -6.69 -9.92 -9.30
CA HIS A 31 -6.51 -11.23 -8.66
C HIS A 31 -5.67 -12.16 -9.54
N GLN A 32 -4.45 -12.47 -9.11
CA GLN A 32 -3.50 -13.33 -9.83
C GLN A 32 -2.76 -14.24 -8.84
N ASP A 33 -2.62 -15.53 -9.17
CA ASP A 33 -1.92 -16.51 -8.34
C ASP A 33 -2.39 -16.53 -6.88
N PHE A 34 -3.71 -16.48 -6.66
CA PHE A 34 -4.36 -16.44 -5.34
C PHE A 34 -4.02 -15.19 -4.49
N VAL A 35 -3.50 -14.13 -5.11
CA VAL A 35 -3.15 -12.87 -4.45
C VAL A 35 -3.76 -11.71 -5.23
N TRP A 36 -4.37 -10.78 -4.52
CA TRP A 36 -4.81 -9.50 -5.10
C TRP A 36 -3.63 -8.54 -5.15
N LYS A 37 -3.39 -7.94 -6.31
CA LYS A 37 -2.22 -7.09 -6.59
C LYS A 37 -2.66 -5.76 -7.20
N GLN A 38 -2.02 -4.67 -6.78
CA GLN A 38 -2.14 -3.39 -7.46
C GLN A 38 -0.85 -2.58 -7.33
N GLU A 39 -0.36 -2.07 -8.45
CA GLU A 39 0.84 -1.24 -8.51
C GLU A 39 0.44 0.24 -8.54
N GLN A 40 1.11 1.06 -7.73
CA GLN A 40 0.91 2.51 -7.72
C GLN A 40 2.24 3.25 -7.76
N GLN A 41 2.27 4.34 -8.51
CA GLN A 41 3.42 5.23 -8.60
C GLN A 41 3.30 6.26 -7.48
N LEU A 42 4.12 6.14 -6.42
CA LEU A 42 4.03 7.00 -5.24
C LEU A 42 5.17 8.01 -5.18
N THR A 43 4.89 9.19 -4.66
CA THR A 43 5.93 10.15 -4.27
C THR A 43 6.75 9.62 -3.10
N TYR A 44 7.92 10.20 -2.84
CA TYR A 44 8.66 9.88 -1.62
C TYR A 44 7.96 10.54 -0.44
N GLY A 45 7.85 9.81 0.67
CA GLY A 45 7.10 10.27 1.85
C GLY A 45 6.32 9.14 2.51
N LEU A 46 5.61 9.51 3.57
CA LEU A 46 4.70 8.61 4.28
C LEU A 46 3.35 8.64 3.56
N HIS A 47 2.89 7.46 3.13
CA HIS A 47 1.60 7.28 2.48
C HIS A 47 0.65 6.47 3.36
N ARG A 48 -0.62 6.88 3.41
CA ARG A 48 -1.71 6.20 4.14
C ARG A 48 -2.64 5.50 3.18
N PHE A 49 -3.08 4.31 3.53
CA PHE A 49 -3.98 3.53 2.70
C PHE A 49 -4.83 2.53 3.51
N LYS A 50 -5.84 1.99 2.83
CA LYS A 50 -6.70 0.88 3.28
C LYS A 50 -7.04 -0.02 2.11
N PHE A 51 -7.37 -1.27 2.43
CA PHE A 51 -8.05 -2.15 1.50
C PHE A 51 -9.56 -1.98 1.64
N VAL A 52 -10.28 -2.14 0.54
CA VAL A 52 -11.73 -2.29 0.54
C VAL A 52 -12.02 -3.71 0.07
N VAL A 53 -12.42 -4.58 0.99
CA VAL A 53 -12.66 -6.01 0.74
C VAL A 53 -14.14 -6.27 0.89
N ASP A 54 -14.79 -6.68 -0.19
CA ASP A 54 -16.24 -6.94 -0.24
C ASP A 54 -17.06 -5.73 0.29
N GLY A 55 -16.62 -4.52 -0.08
CA GLY A 55 -17.23 -3.25 0.34
C GLY A 55 -16.86 -2.78 1.75
N GLN A 56 -16.07 -3.54 2.51
CA GLN A 56 -15.63 -3.18 3.86
C GLN A 56 -14.23 -2.58 3.85
N TRP A 57 -14.07 -1.44 4.51
CA TRP A 57 -12.78 -0.78 4.71
C TRP A 57 -11.99 -1.50 5.79
N VAL A 58 -10.87 -2.10 5.43
CA VAL A 58 -10.04 -2.91 6.34
C VAL A 58 -8.57 -2.50 6.26
N CYS A 59 -7.88 -2.66 7.39
CA CYS A 59 -6.43 -2.62 7.45
C CYS A 59 -5.88 -4.04 7.44
N ASP A 60 -4.70 -4.20 6.88
CA ASP A 60 -3.86 -5.36 7.13
C ASP A 60 -3.15 -5.21 8.49
N ASP A 61 -3.45 -6.09 9.44
CA ASP A 61 -2.82 -6.07 10.76
C ASP A 61 -1.33 -6.42 10.75
N SER A 62 -0.83 -7.01 9.65
CA SER A 62 0.61 -7.28 9.46
C SER A 62 1.39 -6.07 8.94
N ILE A 63 0.70 -5.02 8.49
CA ILE A 63 1.31 -3.78 8.01
C ILE A 63 1.19 -2.72 9.10
N GLN A 64 2.22 -1.88 9.24
CA GLN A 64 2.19 -0.74 10.16
C GLN A 64 0.92 0.10 9.93
N LYS A 65 0.33 0.60 11.01
CA LYS A 65 -0.88 1.42 10.97
C LYS A 65 -0.81 2.57 11.97
N GLU A 66 -1.51 3.64 11.66
CA GLU A 66 -1.65 4.80 12.53
C GLU A 66 -3.10 5.24 12.63
N LEU A 67 -3.42 5.92 13.72
CA LEU A 67 -4.73 6.51 13.96
C LEU A 67 -4.71 7.94 13.42
N ASP A 68 -5.67 8.29 12.57
CA ASP A 68 -5.84 9.68 12.13
C ASP A 68 -6.65 10.52 13.13
N ASN A 69 -6.75 11.82 12.86
CA ASN A 69 -7.46 12.77 13.72
C ASN A 69 -8.98 12.53 13.77
N TYR A 70 -9.51 11.63 12.95
CA TYR A 70 -10.90 11.22 12.90
C TYR A 70 -11.12 9.82 13.49
N PHE A 71 -10.12 9.29 14.21
CA PHE A 71 -10.15 7.98 14.84
C PHE A 71 -10.26 6.80 13.86
N ASN A 72 -9.83 6.99 12.62
CA ASN A 72 -9.68 5.87 11.69
C ASN A 72 -8.26 5.32 11.74
N TRP A 73 -8.15 4.00 11.89
CA TRP A 73 -6.89 3.30 11.63
C TRP A 73 -6.63 3.25 10.14
N ASN A 74 -5.43 3.60 9.68
CA ASN A 74 -5.00 3.44 8.29
C ASN A 74 -3.66 2.70 8.27
N ASN A 75 -3.44 1.80 7.30
CA ASN A 75 -2.09 1.28 7.08
C ASN A 75 -1.18 2.40 6.55
N VAL A 76 0.11 2.29 6.83
CA VAL A 76 1.12 3.26 6.37
C VAL A 76 2.31 2.58 5.71
N ILE A 77 2.85 3.24 4.70
CA ILE A 77 4.09 2.85 4.04
C ILE A 77 5.00 4.08 3.87
N GLN A 78 6.26 3.93 4.27
CA GLN A 78 7.29 4.93 4.02
C GLN A 78 7.96 4.64 2.67
N VAL A 79 7.73 5.51 1.69
CA VAL A 79 8.38 5.43 0.39
C VAL A 79 9.64 6.31 0.43
N ALA A 80 10.79 5.70 0.16
CA ALA A 80 12.08 6.38 0.13
C ALA A 80 12.82 6.02 -1.18
N PRO A 81 13.74 6.89 -1.65
CA PRO A 81 14.60 6.55 -2.77
C PRO A 81 15.37 5.26 -2.45
N LYS A 82 15.50 4.35 -3.42
CA LYS A 82 16.46 3.26 -3.32
C LYS A 82 17.85 3.88 -3.12
N SER A 83 18.43 3.70 -1.94
CA SER A 83 19.77 4.21 -1.65
C SER A 83 20.73 3.74 -2.74
N PRO A 84 21.54 4.63 -3.35
CA PRO A 84 22.59 4.19 -4.25
C PRO A 84 23.52 3.29 -3.42
N MET A 85 23.57 1.99 -3.77
CA MET A 85 24.48 1.06 -3.12
C MET A 85 25.89 1.65 -3.21
N ARG A 86 26.51 1.92 -2.06
CA ARG A 86 27.91 2.35 -2.00
C ARG A 86 28.76 1.20 -2.54
N LYS A 87 29.21 1.29 -3.81
CA LYS A 87 30.27 0.41 -4.30
C LYS A 87 31.51 0.68 -3.44
N ILE A 88 31.78 -0.20 -2.48
CA ILE A 88 33.06 -0.19 -1.77
C ILE A 88 34.10 -0.53 -2.84
N ARG A 89 34.89 0.47 -3.26
CA ARG A 89 36.11 0.21 -4.02
C ARG A 89 37.06 -0.49 -3.06
N GLN A 90 37.30 -1.78 -3.27
CA GLN A 90 38.48 -2.43 -2.71
C GLN A 90 39.69 -1.84 -3.45
N GLN A 91 40.56 -1.17 -2.70
CA GLN A 91 41.97 -1.01 -3.03
C GLN A 91 42.73 -2.03 -2.18
#